data_AF-A0A4Y9AEX4-F1
#
_entry.id   AF-A0A4Y9AEX4-F1
#
_cell.length_a   1.000
_cell.length_b   1.000
_cell.length_c   1.000
_cell.angle_alpha   90.00
_cell.angle_beta   90.00
_cell.angle_gamma   90.00
#
_symmetry.space_group_name_H-M   'P 1'
#
loop_
_entity.id
_entity.type
_entity.pdbx_description
1 polymer ?
#
loop_
_entity_poly.entity_id
_entity_poly.type
_entity_poly.pdbx_seq_one_letter_code
_entity_poly.pdbx_strand_id
1 'polypeptide(L)'
;MTVYEALEKIPFKKREYFKWKHDIRYDQRLEKKSKEDFLRYVHMKTLNSFLKWEKTPEYRQLLMLLLEWRSTDDFEQIYDVVSNKAKEGDEKSIKLFLDLQKQIKQNAKAVKDLMGNDTEIEDDDDLAI
;
A
#
# COMPACT_ATOMS: atom_id res chain seq x y z
N MET A 1 2.17 -9.70 3.72
CA MET A 1 1.79 -10.24 2.39
C MET A 1 1.47 -9.05 1.51
N THR A 2 2.14 -8.90 0.38
CA THR A 2 1.91 -7.79 -0.54
C THR A 2 0.72 -8.06 -1.46
N VAL A 3 0.20 -7.02 -2.12
CA VAL A 3 -0.84 -7.17 -3.15
C VAL A 3 -0.36 -8.05 -4.31
N TYR A 4 0.93 -8.01 -4.67
CA TYR A 4 1.50 -8.82 -5.75
C TYR A 4 1.60 -10.30 -5.37
N GLU A 5 2.07 -10.62 -4.16
CA GLU A 5 2.09 -11.98 -3.62
C GLU A 5 0.68 -12.59 -3.53
N ALA A 6 -0.31 -11.77 -3.12
CA ALA A 6 -1.69 -12.21 -3.07
C ALA A 6 -2.25 -12.50 -4.47
N LEU A 7 -1.92 -11.66 -5.46
CA LEU A 7 -2.35 -11.82 -6.85
C LEU A 7 -1.77 -13.06 -7.54
N GLU A 8 -0.60 -13.56 -7.14
CA GLU A 8 -0.03 -14.80 -7.69
C GLU A 8 -0.94 -16.01 -7.49
N LYS A 9 -1.71 -16.03 -6.39
CA LYS A 9 -2.68 -17.07 -6.04
C LYS A 9 -4.00 -16.97 -6.82
N ILE A 10 -4.21 -15.87 -7.54
CA ILE A 10 -5.45 -15.57 -8.26
C ILE A 10 -5.35 -16.08 -9.71
N PRO A 11 -6.43 -16.66 -10.28
CA PRO A 11 -6.43 -17.10 -11.67
C PRO A 11 -6.01 -15.98 -12.64
N PHE A 12 -5.19 -16.34 -13.64
CA PHE A 12 -4.56 -15.42 -14.57
C PHE A 12 -5.48 -14.28 -15.04
N LYS A 13 -6.66 -14.60 -15.59
CA LYS A 13 -7.59 -13.59 -16.12
C LYS A 13 -8.05 -12.56 -15.07
N LYS A 14 -8.33 -13.01 -13.85
CA LYS A 14 -8.75 -12.15 -12.73
C LYS A 14 -7.58 -11.30 -12.23
N ARG A 15 -6.38 -11.88 -12.14
CA ARG A 15 -5.16 -11.16 -11.79
C ARG A 15 -4.87 -10.04 -12.78
N GLU A 16 -4.89 -10.35 -14.08
CA GLU A 16 -4.63 -9.37 -15.14
C GLU A 16 -5.73 -8.29 -15.17
N TYR A 17 -6.99 -8.67 -14.91
CA TYR A 17 -8.08 -7.71 -14.74
C TYR A 17 -7.82 -6.74 -13.58
N PHE A 18 -7.41 -7.24 -12.42
CA PHE A 18 -7.13 -6.41 -11.25
C PHE A 18 -6.00 -5.43 -11.55
N LYS A 19 -4.89 -5.92 -12.13
CA LYS A 19 -3.75 -5.08 -12.54
C LYS A 19 -4.16 -4.01 -13.54
N TRP A 20 -4.90 -4.38 -14.58
CA TRP A 20 -5.38 -3.46 -15.60
C TRP A 20 -6.32 -2.41 -15.00
N LYS A 21 -7.30 -2.82 -14.19
CA LYS A 21 -8.31 -1.92 -13.61
C LYS A 21 -7.66 -0.86 -12.71
N HIS A 22 -6.76 -1.28 -11.82
CA HIS A 22 -6.11 -0.40 -10.84
C HIS A 22 -4.78 0.20 -11.29
N ASP A 23 -4.36 -0.12 -12.50
CA ASP A 23 -3.13 0.37 -13.14
C ASP A 23 -1.82 0.07 -12.38
N ILE A 24 -1.79 -1.07 -11.71
CA ILE A 24 -0.59 -1.58 -11.00
C ILE A 24 0.22 -2.56 -11.86
N ARG A 25 0.29 -2.27 -13.16
CA ARG A 25 1.05 -3.09 -14.12
C ARG A 25 2.54 -2.87 -13.88
N TYR A 26 3.35 -3.91 -14.07
CA TYR A 26 4.80 -3.84 -13.88
C TYR A 26 5.43 -2.79 -14.80
N ASP A 27 5.07 -2.81 -16.08
CA ASP A 27 5.50 -1.78 -17.03
C ASP A 27 4.43 -0.69 -17.15
N GLN A 28 4.65 0.40 -16.42
CA GLN A 28 3.81 1.60 -16.47
C GLN A 28 4.22 2.58 -17.58
N ARG A 29 5.31 2.32 -18.31
CA ARG A 29 5.70 3.16 -19.47
C ARG A 29 4.74 2.96 -20.64
N LEU A 30 4.13 1.78 -20.71
CA LEU A 30 3.12 1.45 -21.70
C LEU A 30 1.76 2.00 -21.28
N GLU A 31 1.10 2.67 -22.23
CA GLU A 31 -0.26 3.12 -22.05
C GLU A 31 -1.18 1.99 -21.60
N LYS A 32 -2.17 2.36 -20.79
CA LYS A 32 -3.19 1.43 -20.34
C LYS A 32 -3.96 0.92 -21.54
N LYS A 33 -3.97 -0.41 -21.71
CA LYS A 33 -4.76 -1.07 -22.76
C LYS A 33 -6.18 -0.55 -22.73
N SER A 34 -6.77 -0.31 -23.90
CA SER A 34 -8.21 -0.09 -24.00
C SER A 34 -8.96 -1.30 -23.42
N LYS A 35 -10.24 -1.13 -23.11
CA LYS A 35 -11.09 -2.23 -22.64
C LYS A 35 -11.12 -3.36 -23.66
N GLU A 36 -11.23 -3.03 -24.94
CA GLU A 36 -11.31 -3.96 -26.06
C GLU A 36 -9.99 -4.74 -26.20
N ASP A 37 -8.85 -4.05 -26.08
CA ASP A 37 -7.52 -4.65 -26.16
C ASP A 37 -7.26 -5.57 -24.97
N PHE A 38 -7.67 -5.15 -23.77
CA PHE A 38 -7.60 -5.97 -22.57
C PHE A 38 -8.44 -7.25 -22.73
N LEU A 39 -9.69 -7.12 -23.19
CA LEU A 39 -10.57 -8.26 -23.43
C LEU A 39 -9.98 -9.25 -24.45
N ARG A 40 -9.35 -8.75 -25.52
CA ARG A 40 -8.60 -9.58 -26.47
C ARG A 40 -7.42 -10.30 -25.79
N TYR A 41 -6.64 -9.60 -24.98
CA TYR A 41 -5.50 -10.15 -24.25
C TYR A 41 -5.89 -11.27 -23.28
N VAL A 42 -7.01 -11.14 -22.55
CA VAL A 42 -7.49 -12.20 -21.62
C VAL A 42 -8.41 -13.22 -22.28
N HIS A 43 -8.60 -13.16 -23.61
CA HIS A 43 -9.51 -14.00 -24.38
C HIS A 43 -10.92 -14.04 -23.77
N MET A 44 -11.53 -12.87 -23.59
CA MET A 44 -12.89 -12.70 -23.06
C MET A 44 -13.71 -11.81 -23.99
N LYS A 45 -15.02 -12.07 -24.10
CA LYS A 45 -15.93 -11.25 -24.91
C LYS A 45 -16.47 -10.02 -24.16
N THR A 46 -16.61 -10.14 -22.84
CA THR A 46 -17.23 -9.11 -21.99
C THR A 46 -16.55 -9.04 -20.62
N LEU A 47 -16.78 -7.94 -19.90
CA LEU A 47 -16.30 -7.77 -18.52
C LEU A 47 -17.20 -8.42 -17.47
N ASN A 48 -18.35 -8.99 -17.85
CA ASN A 48 -19.41 -9.37 -16.91
C ASN A 48 -18.94 -10.33 -15.82
N SER A 49 -18.07 -11.29 -16.15
CA SER A 49 -17.49 -12.21 -15.18
C SER A 49 -16.58 -11.50 -14.17
N PHE A 50 -15.84 -10.47 -14.61
CA PHE A 50 -14.98 -9.68 -13.74
C PHE A 50 -15.81 -8.74 -12.86
N LEU A 51 -16.81 -8.06 -13.42
CA LEU A 51 -17.73 -7.22 -12.64
C LEU A 51 -18.50 -8.02 -11.59
N LYS A 52 -18.86 -9.26 -11.89
CA LYS A 52 -19.42 -10.19 -10.89
C LYS A 52 -18.38 -10.54 -9.82
N TRP A 53 -17.13 -10.79 -10.23
CA TRP A 53 -16.04 -11.09 -9.32
C TRP A 53 -15.72 -9.93 -8.36
N GLU A 54 -15.89 -8.68 -8.78
CA GLU A 54 -15.66 -7.52 -7.89
C GLU A 54 -16.53 -7.51 -6.63
N LYS A 55 -17.66 -8.22 -6.66
CA LYS A 55 -18.60 -8.32 -5.55
C LYS A 55 -18.22 -9.42 -4.55
N THR A 56 -17.14 -10.17 -4.79
CA THR A 56 -16.75 -11.29 -3.91
C THR A 56 -15.83 -10.82 -2.77
N PRO A 57 -15.76 -11.59 -1.67
CA PRO A 57 -14.77 -11.36 -0.62
C PRO A 57 -13.33 -11.42 -1.11
N GLU A 58 -13.02 -12.32 -2.04
CA GLU A 58 -11.69 -12.47 -2.67
C GLU A 58 -11.22 -11.15 -3.29
N TYR A 59 -12.08 -10.48 -4.06
CA TYR A 59 -11.72 -9.20 -4.67
C TYR A 59 -11.57 -8.09 -3.61
N ARG A 60 -12.44 -8.07 -2.60
CA ARG A 60 -12.37 -7.08 -1.51
C ARG A 60 -11.06 -7.16 -0.75
N GLN A 61 -10.58 -8.37 -0.46
CA GLN A 61 -9.30 -8.58 0.23
C GLN A 61 -8.12 -8.05 -0.59
N LEU A 62 -8.09 -8.30 -1.90
CA LEU A 62 -7.07 -7.73 -2.79
C LEU A 62 -7.12 -6.20 -2.83
N LEU A 63 -8.32 -5.63 -2.83
CA LEU A 63 -8.50 -4.18 -2.80
C LEU A 63 -8.00 -3.58 -1.49
N MET A 64 -8.22 -4.24 -0.35
CA MET A 64 -7.71 -3.78 0.94
C MET A 64 -6.17 -3.73 0.95
N LEU A 65 -5.51 -4.78 0.44
CA LEU A 65 -4.04 -4.80 0.31
C LEU A 65 -3.53 -3.69 -0.63
N LEU A 66 -4.25 -3.41 -1.72
CA LEU A 66 -3.90 -2.32 -2.63
C LEU A 66 -4.02 -0.94 -1.94
N LEU A 67 -5.09 -0.74 -1.17
CA LEU A 67 -5.31 0.51 -0.45
C LEU A 67 -4.29 0.70 0.67
N GLU A 68 -3.93 -0.37 1.38
CA GLU A 68 -2.84 -0.34 2.36
C GLU A 68 -1.51 0.09 1.71
N TRP A 69 -1.16 -0.49 0.56
CA TRP A 69 0.02 -0.06 -0.19
C TRP A 69 -0.04 1.42 -0.57
N ARG A 70 -1.13 1.89 -1.19
CA ARG A 70 -1.30 3.31 -1.57
C ARG A 70 -1.31 4.25 -0.37
N SER A 71 -1.85 3.82 0.76
CA SER A 71 -1.86 4.62 1.99
C SER A 71 -0.45 4.90 2.51
N THR A 72 0.55 4.12 2.09
CA THR A 72 1.96 4.40 2.41
C THR A 72 2.45 5.67 1.71
N ASP A 73 2.09 5.85 0.43
CA ASP A 73 2.42 7.07 -0.33
C ASP A 73 1.66 8.29 0.22
N ASP A 74 0.39 8.11 0.60
CA ASP A 74 -0.40 9.16 1.25
C ASP A 74 0.19 9.53 2.63
N PHE A 75 0.73 8.56 3.36
CA PHE A 75 1.37 8.77 4.65
C PHE A 75 2.62 9.65 4.54
N GLU A 76 3.44 9.47 3.50
CA GLU A 76 4.59 10.33 3.21
C GLU A 76 4.15 11.79 3.00
N GLN A 77 3.12 12.02 2.18
CA GLN A 77 2.60 13.37 1.94
C GLN A 77 2.03 14.01 3.20
N ILE A 78 1.29 13.24 4.01
CA ILE A 78 0.75 13.72 5.29
C ILE A 78 1.89 14.06 6.24
N TYR A 79 2.92 13.22 6.33
CA TYR A 79 4.10 13.47 7.16
C TYR A 79 4.75 14.81 6.81
N ASP A 80 4.96 15.10 5.53
CA ASP A 80 5.56 16.35 5.07
C ASP A 80 4.74 17.57 5.47
N VAL A 81 3.41 17.52 5.26
CA VAL A 81 2.50 18.60 5.63
C VAL A 81 2.52 18.84 7.14
N VAL A 82 2.45 17.76 7.94
CA VAL A 82 2.43 17.86 9.40
C VAL A 82 3.78 18.36 9.94
N SER A 83 4.90 17.88 9.38
CA SER A 83 6.25 18.32 9.76
C SER A 83 6.44 19.82 9.53
N ASN A 84 6.00 20.33 8.37
CA ASN A 84 6.13 21.75 8.05
C ASN A 84 5.32 22.62 9.02
N LYS A 85 4.05 22.27 9.27
CA LYS A 85 3.20 23.01 10.24
C LYS A 85 3.73 22.92 11.68
N ALA A 86 4.28 21.78 12.08
CA ALA A 86 4.88 21.63 13.40
C ALA A 86 6.10 22.54 13.58
N LYS A 87 6.95 22.68 12.55
CA LYS A 87 8.11 23.60 12.56
C LYS A 87 7.70 25.07 12.62
N GLU A 88 6.54 25.41 12.09
CA GLU A 88 5.94 26.76 12.19
C GLU A 88 5.36 27.07 13.59
N GLY A 89 5.33 26.08 14.49
CA GLY A 89 4.85 26.25 15.86
C GLY A 89 3.36 25.97 16.08
N ASP A 90 2.67 25.36 15.11
CA ASP A 90 1.27 24.94 15.31
C ASP A 90 1.18 23.78 16.32
N GLU A 91 0.65 24.06 17.51
CA GLU A 91 0.63 23.13 18.65
C GLU A 91 -0.09 21.80 18.33
N LYS A 92 -1.12 21.83 17.48
CA LYS A 92 -1.84 20.62 17.06
C LYS A 92 -0.98 19.74 16.16
N SER A 93 -0.29 20.36 15.20
CA SER A 93 0.62 19.66 14.28
C SER A 93 1.85 19.13 15.00
N ILE A 94 2.35 19.80 16.04
CA ILE A 94 3.44 19.27 16.89
C ILE A 94 3.03 17.96 17.56
N LYS A 95 1.84 17.90 18.19
CA LYS A 95 1.34 16.66 18.81
C LYS A 95 1.18 15.54 17.77
N LEU A 96 0.58 15.86 16.63
CA LEU A 96 0.41 14.91 15.54
C LEU A 96 1.75 14.41 14.99
N PHE A 97 2.75 15.28 14.89
CA PHE A 97 4.10 14.92 14.46
C PHE A 97 4.76 13.92 15.40
N LEU A 98 4.64 14.11 16.73
CA LEU A 98 5.18 13.18 17.72
C LEU A 98 4.49 11.80 17.64
N ASP A 99 3.17 11.77 17.42
CA ASP A 99 2.42 10.52 17.21
C ASP A 99 2.86 9.79 15.93
N LEU A 100 3.04 10.53 14.82
CA LEU A 100 3.57 9.97 13.58
C LEU A 100 4.99 9.42 13.78
N GLN A 101 5.86 10.14 14.49
CA GLN A 101 7.21 9.69 14.81
C GLN A 101 7.20 8.37 15.60
N LYS A 102 6.27 8.22 16.55
CA LYS A 102 6.11 6.96 17.32
C LYS A 102 5.70 5.80 16.43
N GLN A 103 4.74 6.01 15.53
CA GLN A 103 4.30 4.98 14.58
C GLN A 103 5.43 4.58 13.62
N ILE A 104 6.22 5.54 13.12
CA ILE A 104 7.39 5.27 12.27
C ILE A 104 8.43 4.42 13.02
N LYS A 105 8.73 4.73 14.29
CA LYS A 105 9.66 3.92 15.11
C LYS A 105 9.17 2.48 15.29
N GLN A 106 7.87 2.30 15.56
CA GLN A 106 7.27 0.96 15.70
C GLN A 106 7.38 0.16 14.40
N ASN A 107 7.08 0.78 13.26
CA ASN A 107 7.20 0.15 11.95
C ASN A 107 8.67 -0.17 11.61
N ALA A 108 9.61 0.72 11.93
CA ALA A 108 11.04 0.48 11.73
C ALA A 108 11.56 -0.71 12.55
N LYS A 109 11.06 -0.90 13.78
CA LYS A 109 11.39 -2.08 14.61
C LYS A 109 10.88 -3.37 13.94
N ALA A 110 9.62 -3.38 13.50
CA ALA A 110 9.05 -4.53 12.79
C ALA A 110 9.82 -4.86 11.49
N VAL A 111 10.32 -3.86 10.76
CA VAL A 111 11.16 -4.05 9.57
C VAL A 111 12.53 -4.65 9.94
N LYS A 112 13.15 -4.19 11.03
CA LYS A 112 14.42 -4.77 11.52
C LYS A 112 14.27 -6.24 11.91
N ASP A 113 13.18 -6.57 12.61
CA ASP A 113 12.85 -7.93 13.01
C ASP A 113 12.64 -8.84 11.77
N LEU A 114 12.00 -8.32 10.71
CA LEU A 114 11.82 -9.01 9.43
C LEU A 114 13.12 -9.19 8.63
N MET A 115 14.04 -8.22 8.72
CA MET A 115 15.31 -8.23 7.98
C MET A 115 16.45 -8.96 8.73
N GLY A 116 16.18 -9.51 9.93
CA GLY A 116 17.11 -10.37 10.65
C GLY A 116 18.38 -9.67 11.14
N ASN A 117 18.35 -8.36 11.37
CA ASN A 117 19.47 -7.68 12.03
C ASN A 117 19.26 -7.73 13.54
N ASP A 118 19.89 -8.72 14.19
CA ASP A 118 20.18 -8.74 15.63
C ASP A 118 21.10 -7.57 15.99
N THR A 119 20.55 -6.36 16.03
CA THR A 119 21.14 -5.28 16.82
C THR A 119 20.11 -4.92 17.87
N GLU A 120 20.28 -5.54 19.04
CA GLU A 120 19.71 -5.10 20.29
C GLU A 120 19.92 -3.58 20.39
N ILE A 121 18.85 -2.82 20.18
CA ILE A 121 18.81 -1.45 20.66
C ILE A 121 18.20 -1.60 22.05
N GLU A 122 19.07 -1.57 23.06
CA GLU A 122 18.68 -1.22 24.42
C GLU A 122 17.83 0.05 24.35
N ASP A 123 16.53 -0.09 24.64
CA ASP A 123 15.66 1.04 24.93
C ASP A 123 16.16 1.62 26.27
N ASP A 124 17.12 2.54 26.19
CA ASP A 124 17.57 3.34 27.33
C ASP A 124 16.49 4.40 27.62
N ASP A 125 15.34 3.93 28.11
CA ASP A 125 14.23 4.75 28.61
C ASP A 125 14.46 5.10 30.09
N ASP A 126 15.67 5.59 30.40
CA ASP A 126 15.97 6.24 31.68
C ASP A 126 15.90 7.76 31.51
N LEU A 127 14.67 8.25 31.30
CA LEU A 127 14.34 9.64 31.58
C LEU A 127 14.18 9.81 33.09
N ALA A 128 15.31 9.80 33.80
CA ALA A 128 15.43 10.45 35.09
C ALA A 128 15.72 11.95 34.85
N ILE A 129 14.76 12.80 35.20
CA ILE A 129 14.87 14.08 35.96
C ILE A 129 13.45 14.60 36.21
#